data_AF-A0AA45WJM8-F1
#
_entry.id   AF-A0AA45WJM8-F1
#
_cell.length_a   1.000
_cell.length_b   1.000
_cell.length_c   1.000
_cell.angle_alpha   90.00
_cell.angle_beta   90.00
_cell.angle_gamma   90.00
#
_symmetry.space_group_name_H-M   'P 1'
#
loop_
_entity.id
_entity.type
_entity.pdbx_description
1 polymer ?
#
loop_
_entity_poly.entity_id
_entity_poly.type
_entity_poly.pdbx_seq_one_letter_code
_entity_poly.pdbx_strand_id
1 'polypeptide(L)'
;MRSALKWLISNHAKRNIVDPITNQEIAVSGLEDGNILIDMGTTSALCEDREEAMRHLEPIYDRFRSDMPYYLDKIVKSDAQWRFFDVTFAMDIIVRLDETGRGWQVWMGEDLSLRSADPEELLAYLRGLVLELNTEREIELQQMHKQAVGIFQ
;
A
#
# COMPACT_ATOMS: atom_id res chain seq x y z
N MET A 1 16.74 6.26 0.76
CA MET A 1 15.45 5.76 1.29
C MET A 1 15.70 4.47 2.04
N ARG A 2 15.37 4.40 3.34
CA ARG A 2 15.41 3.15 4.11
C ARG A 2 14.16 2.36 3.73
N SER A 3 14.29 1.14 3.18
CA SER A 3 13.11 0.33 2.85
C SER A 3 12.28 0.08 4.11
N ALA A 4 10.96 0.11 3.97
CA ALA A 4 10.03 -0.07 5.07
C ALA A 4 10.21 -1.35 5.86
N LEU A 5 10.49 -2.44 5.14
CA LEU A 5 10.79 -3.74 5.72
C LEU A 5 12.07 -3.71 6.58
N LYS A 6 13.10 -2.98 6.14
CA LYS A 6 14.33 -2.79 6.93
C LYS A 6 14.05 -1.99 8.20
N TRP A 7 13.17 -1.00 8.13
CA TRP A 7 12.74 -0.25 9.30
C TRP A 7 11.99 -1.14 10.30
N LEU A 8 11.07 -2.00 9.83
CA LEU A 8 10.38 -2.96 10.68
C LEU A 8 11.36 -3.88 11.41
N ILE A 9 12.32 -4.47 10.69
CA ILE A 9 13.37 -5.33 11.27
C ILE A 9 14.18 -4.55 12.32
N SER A 10 14.67 -3.37 11.97
CA SER A 10 15.58 -2.59 12.83
C SER A 10 14.92 -2.09 14.13
N ASN A 11 13.59 -2.04 14.17
CA ASN A 11 12.82 -1.54 15.31
C ASN A 11 11.93 -2.61 15.96
N HIS A 12 12.02 -3.86 15.50
CA HIS A 12 11.12 -4.96 15.89
C HIS A 12 9.63 -4.55 15.88
N ALA A 13 9.28 -3.78 14.85
CA ALA A 13 7.98 -3.13 14.78
C ALA A 13 6.99 -3.99 13.99
N LYS A 14 5.70 -3.79 14.30
CA LYS A 14 4.56 -4.38 13.59
C LYS A 14 3.74 -3.29 12.90
N ARG A 15 3.22 -3.61 11.72
CA ARG A 15 2.26 -2.80 10.97
C ARG A 15 1.13 -3.67 10.46
N ASN A 16 -0.05 -3.08 10.35
CA ASN A 16 -1.25 -3.77 9.92
C ASN A 16 -1.74 -3.16 8.61
N ILE A 17 -1.92 -4.00 7.61
CA ILE A 17 -2.67 -3.71 6.41
C ILE A 17 -4.11 -4.20 6.66
N VAL A 18 -5.09 -3.34 6.43
CA VAL A 18 -6.51 -3.68 6.60
C VAL A 18 -7.22 -3.45 5.28
N ASP A 19 -7.70 -4.54 4.70
CA ASP A 19 -8.50 -4.52 3.49
C ASP A 19 -9.96 -4.19 3.84
N PRO A 20 -10.51 -3.03 3.41
CA PRO A 20 -11.88 -2.63 3.71
C PRO A 20 -12.96 -3.46 2.99
N ILE A 21 -12.61 -4.24 1.97
CA ILE A 21 -13.56 -5.12 1.26
C ILE A 21 -13.77 -6.38 2.08
N THR A 22 -12.66 -7.07 2.41
CA THR A 22 -12.70 -8.37 3.08
C THR A 22 -12.71 -8.24 4.60
N ASN A 23 -12.42 -7.04 5.12
CA ASN A 23 -12.12 -6.77 6.52
C ASN A 23 -10.97 -7.66 7.04
N GLN A 24 -10.09 -8.11 6.14
CA GLN A 24 -8.92 -8.90 6.49
C GLN A 24 -7.83 -7.98 7.04
N GLU A 25 -7.29 -8.35 8.20
CA GLU A 25 -6.10 -7.73 8.78
C GLU A 25 -4.88 -8.60 8.45
N ILE A 26 -3.86 -7.98 7.88
CA ILE A 26 -2.58 -8.59 7.53
C ILE A 26 -1.50 -7.88 8.32
N ALA A 27 -0.83 -8.61 9.21
CA ALA A 27 0.23 -8.09 10.06
C ALA A 27 1.60 -8.34 9.42
N VAL A 28 2.40 -7.30 9.28
CA VAL A 28 3.79 -7.36 8.82
C VAL A 28 4.69 -6.93 9.97
N SER A 29 5.55 -7.83 10.43
CA SER A 29 6.38 -7.63 11.63
C SER A 29 7.85 -7.89 11.33
N GLY A 30 8.74 -7.03 11.81
CA GLY A 30 10.17 -7.32 11.86
C GLY A 30 10.53 -8.07 13.13
N LEU A 31 11.31 -9.14 13.01
CA LEU A 31 11.72 -10.00 14.12
C LEU A 31 13.15 -9.69 14.60
N GLU A 32 13.54 -10.21 15.77
CA GLU A 32 14.86 -9.99 16.38
C GLU A 32 16.01 -10.63 15.61
N ASP A 33 15.73 -11.74 14.92
CA ASP A 33 16.68 -12.51 14.11
C ASP A 33 16.93 -11.90 12.72
N GLY A 34 16.28 -10.77 12.41
CA GLY A 34 16.41 -10.11 11.11
C GLY A 34 15.32 -10.48 10.11
N ASN A 35 14.44 -11.43 10.45
CA ASN A 35 13.39 -11.92 9.56
C ASN A 35 12.14 -11.03 9.56
N ILE A 36 11.27 -11.25 8.59
CA ILE A 36 9.95 -10.61 8.49
C ILE A 36 8.87 -11.67 8.62
N LEU A 37 7.92 -11.45 9.52
CA LEU A 37 6.71 -12.28 9.62
C LEU A 37 5.54 -11.56 8.94
N ILE A 38 4.91 -12.22 7.97
CA ILE A 38 3.66 -11.78 7.35
C ILE A 38 2.55 -12.74 7.79
N ASP A 39 1.66 -12.26 8.64
CA ASP A 39 0.51 -13.01 9.15
C ASP A 39 -0.78 -12.51 8.48
N MET A 40 -1.44 -13.38 7.73
CA MET A 40 -2.67 -13.11 6.98
C MET A 40 -3.92 -13.64 7.70
N GLY A 41 -3.79 -14.06 8.97
CA GLY A 41 -4.84 -14.56 9.83
C GLY A 41 -5.08 -16.07 9.71
N THR A 42 -5.21 -16.60 8.49
CA THR A 42 -5.34 -18.05 8.26
C THR A 42 -4.01 -18.73 7.95
N THR A 43 -3.05 -17.97 7.43
CA THR A 43 -1.72 -18.41 7.04
C THR A 43 -0.69 -17.38 7.47
N SER A 44 0.54 -17.84 7.69
CA SER A 44 1.68 -16.98 8.01
C SER A 44 2.89 -17.38 7.17
N ALA A 45 3.67 -16.41 6.74
CA ALA A 45 4.94 -16.60 6.05
C ALA A 45 6.07 -15.96 6.87
N LEU A 46 7.10 -16.75 7.18
CA LEU A 46 8.36 -16.25 7.72
C LEU A 46 9.30 -16.03 6.54
N CYS A 47 9.71 -14.79 6.32
CA CYS A 47 10.55 -14.38 5.20
C CYS A 47 11.96 -14.06 5.70
N GLU A 48 12.97 -14.66 5.08
CA GLU A 48 14.38 -14.50 5.47
C GLU A 48 14.97 -13.19 4.94
N ASP A 49 14.38 -12.65 3.88
CA ASP A 49 14.83 -11.42 3.27
C ASP A 49 13.68 -10.54 2.76
N ARG A 50 14.09 -9.36 2.27
CA ARG A 50 13.19 -8.36 1.71
C ARG A 50 12.49 -8.85 0.45
N GLU A 51 13.18 -9.56 -0.44
CA GLU A 51 12.63 -9.97 -1.74
C GLU A 51 11.53 -11.00 -1.53
N GLU A 52 11.73 -11.96 -0.63
CA GLU A 52 10.73 -12.94 -0.25
C GLU A 52 9.50 -12.27 0.37
N ALA A 53 9.70 -11.34 1.32
CA ALA A 53 8.60 -10.59 1.90
C ALA A 53 7.82 -9.80 0.83
N MET A 54 8.50 -9.20 -0.14
CA MET A 54 7.84 -8.51 -1.25
C MET A 54 7.03 -9.47 -2.14
N ARG A 55 7.47 -10.71 -2.41
CA ARG A 55 6.69 -11.69 -3.18
C ARG A 55 5.34 -12.01 -2.51
N HIS A 56 5.27 -11.94 -1.18
CA HIS A 56 4.02 -12.14 -0.44
C HIS A 56 3.14 -10.89 -0.41
N LEU A 57 3.75 -9.70 -0.39
CA LEU A 57 3.03 -8.43 -0.29
C LEU A 57 2.55 -7.90 -1.65
N GLU A 58 3.30 -8.13 -2.72
CA GLU A 58 2.99 -7.63 -4.07
C GLU A 58 1.56 -7.99 -4.53
N PRO A 59 1.05 -9.22 -4.36
CA PRO A 59 -0.32 -9.55 -4.73
C PRO A 59 -1.39 -8.73 -3.98
N ILE A 60 -1.09 -8.29 -2.75
CA ILE A 60 -1.99 -7.44 -1.97
C ILE A 60 -1.99 -6.03 -2.55
N TYR A 61 -0.82 -5.48 -2.87
CA TYR A 61 -0.71 -4.16 -3.50
C TYR A 61 -1.27 -4.15 -4.93
N ASP A 62 -1.10 -5.21 -5.72
CA ASP A 62 -1.70 -5.34 -7.04
C ASP A 62 -3.23 -5.27 -6.98
N ARG A 63 -3.82 -5.91 -5.97
CA ARG A 63 -5.26 -5.81 -5.71
C ARG A 63 -5.65 -4.37 -5.36
N PHE A 64 -4.89 -3.71 -4.51
CA PHE A 64 -5.13 -2.29 -4.16
C PHE A 64 -5.08 -1.36 -5.37
N ARG A 65 -4.12 -1.57 -6.29
CA ARG A 65 -4.01 -0.80 -7.54
C ARG A 65 -5.21 -1.01 -8.45
N SER A 66 -5.67 -2.26 -8.56
CA SER A 66 -6.72 -2.67 -9.50
C SER A 66 -8.12 -2.28 -9.02
N ASP A 67 -8.37 -2.36 -7.71
CA ASP A 67 -9.70 -2.22 -7.13
C ASP A 67 -9.91 -0.90 -6.35
N MET A 68 -8.99 0.06 -6.44
CA MET A 68 -9.02 1.31 -5.67
C MET A 68 -10.39 2.02 -5.66
N PRO A 69 -11.13 2.19 -6.79
CA PRO A 69 -12.46 2.79 -6.76
C PRO A 69 -13.47 2.01 -5.90
N TYR A 70 -13.36 0.68 -5.90
CA TYR A 70 -14.22 -0.18 -5.11
C TYR A 70 -13.91 -0.11 -3.62
N TYR A 71 -12.64 0.05 -3.23
CA TYR A 71 -12.23 0.29 -1.84
C TYR A 71 -12.85 1.59 -1.30
N LEU A 72 -12.80 2.66 -2.09
CA LEU A 72 -13.39 3.95 -1.73
C LEU A 72 -14.92 3.85 -1.58
N ASP A 73 -15.60 3.21 -2.53
CA ASP A 73 -17.04 2.95 -2.43
C ASP A 73 -17.40 2.15 -1.16
N LYS A 74 -16.55 1.18 -0.78
CA LYS A 74 -16.76 0.39 0.43
C LYS A 74 -16.62 1.22 1.72
N ILE A 75 -15.64 2.12 1.78
CA ILE A 75 -15.48 3.06 2.89
C ILE A 75 -16.73 3.91 3.06
N VAL A 76 -17.24 4.51 1.97
CA VAL A 76 -18.46 5.33 1.99
C VAL A 76 -19.66 4.56 2.54
N LYS A 77 -19.79 3.28 2.18
CA LYS A 77 -20.95 2.45 2.56
C LYS A 77 -20.90 1.85 3.96
N SER A 78 -19.73 1.81 4.60
CA SER A 78 -19.58 1.05 5.86
C SER A 78 -18.79 1.74 6.96
N ASP A 79 -18.45 3.01 6.80
CA ASP A 79 -17.59 3.76 7.73
C ASP A 79 -16.27 3.02 8.03
N ALA A 80 -15.86 2.16 7.09
CA ALA A 80 -14.59 1.45 7.15
C ALA A 80 -13.47 2.43 6.85
N GLN A 81 -12.25 2.06 7.21
CA GLN A 81 -11.05 2.75 6.76
C GLN A 81 -10.16 1.77 6.04
N TRP A 82 -9.48 2.26 5.02
CA TRP A 82 -8.45 1.50 4.36
C TRP A 82 -7.12 1.84 5.01
N ARG A 83 -6.46 0.83 5.58
CA ARG A 83 -5.12 0.96 6.14
C ARG A 83 -4.16 0.17 5.30
N PHE A 84 -3.07 0.77 4.89
CA PHE A 84 -2.01 0.03 4.25
C PHE A 84 -0.66 0.62 4.60
N PHE A 85 0.33 -0.26 4.66
CA PHE A 85 1.69 0.13 4.90
C PHE A 85 2.33 0.52 3.57
N ASP A 86 3.05 1.62 3.51
CA ASP A 86 3.87 1.96 2.37
C ASP A 86 5.23 1.27 2.50
N VAL A 87 5.45 0.23 1.69
CA VAL A 87 6.71 -0.52 1.72
C VAL A 87 7.91 0.24 1.11
N THR A 88 7.64 1.31 0.36
CA THR A 88 8.64 2.20 -0.21
C THR A 88 9.13 3.21 0.83
N PHE A 89 8.19 3.83 1.56
CA PHE A 89 8.48 4.95 2.48
C PHE A 89 8.47 4.58 3.97
N ALA A 90 8.10 3.36 4.34
CA ALA A 90 8.03 2.92 5.74
C ALA A 90 6.92 3.58 6.56
N MET A 91 5.81 3.99 5.93
CA MET A 91 4.76 4.77 6.59
C MET A 91 3.43 4.03 6.64
N ASP A 92 2.67 4.22 7.72
CA ASP A 92 1.27 3.75 7.77
C ASP A 92 0.42 4.76 7.00
N ILE A 93 -0.38 4.29 6.04
CA ILE A 93 -1.31 5.12 5.26
C ILE A 93 -2.73 4.75 5.68
N ILE A 94 -3.50 5.75 6.08
CA ILE A 94 -4.91 5.60 6.46
C ILE A 94 -5.77 6.48 5.55
N VAL A 95 -6.68 5.86 4.83
CA VAL A 95 -7.69 6.52 4.00
C VAL A 95 -9.06 6.36 4.66
N ARG A 96 -9.72 7.48 4.95
CA ARG A 96 -11.04 7.50 5.59
C ARG A 96 -11.82 8.75 5.20
N LEU A 97 -13.12 8.73 5.49
CA LEU A 97 -13.94 9.95 5.44
C LEU A 97 -13.59 10.89 6.59
N ASP A 98 -13.85 12.18 6.40
CA ASP A 98 -13.84 13.17 7.48
C ASP A 98 -15.06 13.03 8.40
N GLU A 99 -15.07 13.78 9.50
CA GLU A 99 -16.14 13.76 10.51
C GLU A 99 -17.52 14.14 9.94
N THR A 100 -17.56 14.78 8.77
CA THR A 100 -18.81 15.18 8.12
C THR A 100 -19.34 14.12 7.16
N GLY A 101 -18.52 13.12 6.82
CA GLY A 101 -18.81 12.10 5.81
C GLY A 101 -18.83 12.64 4.38
N ARG A 102 -18.41 13.88 4.15
CA ARG A 102 -18.47 14.56 2.84
C ARG A 102 -17.11 14.84 2.22
N GLY A 103 -16.05 14.71 3.00
CA GLY A 103 -14.67 14.84 2.54
C GLY A 103 -13.86 13.60 2.86
N TRP A 104 -12.73 13.47 2.19
CA TRP A 104 -11.75 12.43 2.37
C TRP A 104 -10.53 12.95 3.11
N GLN A 105 -9.90 12.07 3.87
CA GLN A 105 -8.62 12.31 4.53
C GLN A 105 -7.66 11.16 4.24
N VAL A 106 -6.43 11.52 3.90
CA VAL A 106 -5.30 10.58 3.83
C VAL A 106 -4.27 10.98 4.87
N TRP A 107 -3.97 10.08 5.78
CA TRP A 107 -3.00 10.25 6.85
C TRP A 107 -1.77 9.39 6.57
N MET A 108 -0.58 9.95 6.77
CA MET A 108 0.69 9.23 6.72
C MET A 108 1.33 9.25 8.10
N GLY A 109 1.20 8.15 8.84
CA GLY A 109 1.52 8.13 10.27
C GLY A 109 0.59 9.07 11.05
N GLU A 110 1.16 10.09 11.69
CA GLU A 110 0.42 11.09 12.46
C GLU A 110 0.09 12.35 11.64
N ASP A 111 0.66 12.49 10.44
CA ASP A 111 0.53 13.67 9.61
C ASP A 111 -0.67 13.56 8.66
N LEU A 112 -1.52 14.60 8.61
CA LEU A 112 -2.59 14.72 7.63
C LEU A 112 -2.00 15.18 6.29
N SER A 113 -1.87 14.26 5.35
CA SER A 113 -1.22 14.51 4.05
C SER A 113 -2.16 15.07 3.00
N LEU A 114 -3.43 14.66 3.00
CA LEU A 114 -4.45 15.17 2.08
C LEU A 114 -5.80 15.31 2.78
N ARG A 115 -6.50 16.41 2.49
CA ARG A 115 -7.94 16.55 2.71
C ARG A 115 -8.58 17.06 1.43
N SER A 116 -9.54 16.31 0.88
CA SER A 116 -10.23 16.69 -0.35
C SER A 116 -11.69 16.27 -0.33
N ALA A 117 -12.58 17.11 -0.87
CA ALA A 117 -13.97 16.73 -1.14
C ALA A 117 -14.14 16.13 -2.55
N ASP A 118 -13.10 16.17 -3.38
CA ASP A 118 -13.11 15.67 -4.74
C ASP A 118 -12.58 14.22 -4.81
N PRO A 119 -13.43 13.24 -5.18
CA PRO A 119 -12.99 11.87 -5.36
C PRO A 119 -11.92 11.70 -6.45
N GLU A 120 -11.88 12.55 -7.48
CA GLU A 120 -10.88 12.46 -8.55
C GLU A 120 -9.50 12.87 -8.06
N GLU A 121 -9.41 13.95 -7.27
CA GLU A 121 -8.17 14.38 -6.60
C GLU A 121 -7.65 13.30 -5.64
N LEU A 122 -8.54 12.72 -4.84
CA LEU A 122 -8.18 11.60 -3.95
C LEU A 122 -7.63 10.41 -4.75
N LEU A 123 -8.33 9.99 -5.80
CA LEU A 123 -7.89 8.86 -6.63
C LEU A 123 -6.53 9.12 -7.28
N ALA A 124 -6.29 10.34 -7.78
CA ALA A 124 -4.99 10.73 -8.33
C ALA A 124 -3.88 10.66 -7.27
N TYR A 125 -4.14 11.17 -6.07
CA TYR A 125 -3.20 11.14 -4.96
C TYR A 125 -2.88 9.71 -4.50
N LEU A 126 -3.89 8.88 -4.28
CA LEU A 126 -3.73 7.47 -3.89
C LEU A 126 -3.02 6.65 -4.96
N ARG A 127 -3.29 6.91 -6.24
CA ARG A 127 -2.53 6.31 -7.34
C ARG A 127 -1.04 6.67 -7.24
N GLY A 128 -0.70 7.92 -6.97
CA GLY A 128 0.69 8.31 -6.73
C GLY A 128 1.35 7.50 -5.62
N LEU A 129 0.65 7.31 -4.49
CA LEU A 129 1.18 6.56 -3.35
C LEU A 129 1.31 5.05 -3.62
N VAL A 130 0.32 4.44 -4.26
CA VAL A 130 0.27 2.97 -4.46
C VAL A 130 1.06 2.51 -5.70
N LEU A 131 1.23 3.38 -6.71
CA LEU A 131 1.98 3.10 -7.93
C LEU A 131 3.49 3.42 -7.80
N GLU A 132 3.96 3.99 -6.68
CA GLU A 132 5.39 4.19 -6.41
C GLU A 132 6.13 2.90 -5.98
N LEU A 133 5.62 1.77 -6.42
CA LEU A 133 6.33 0.51 -6.48
C LEU A 133 6.59 0.26 -7.96
N ASN A 134 7.71 0.78 -8.49
CA ASN A 134 8.18 0.39 -9.83
C ASN A 134 8.35 -1.13 -9.85
N THR A 135 7.30 -1.83 -10.24
CA THR A 135 7.32 -3.28 -10.41
C THR A 135 8.20 -3.61 -11.61
N GLU A 136 8.83 -4.79 -11.63
CA GLU A 136 9.56 -5.26 -12.83
C GLU A 136 8.68 -5.17 -14.08
N ARG A 137 7.38 -5.41 -13.93
CA ARG A 137 6.40 -5.31 -15.01
C ARG A 137 6.14 -3.88 -15.49
N GLU A 138 6.10 -2.88 -14.62
CA GLU A 138 5.98 -1.47 -15.02
C GLU A 138 7.27 -0.93 -15.62
N ILE A 139 8.43 -1.39 -15.13
CA ILE A 139 9.74 -1.13 -15.76
C ILE A 139 9.77 -1.74 -17.16
N GLU A 140 9.35 -3.00 -17.33
CA GLU A 140 9.24 -3.67 -18.63
C GLU A 140 8.27 -2.93 -19.56
N LEU A 141 7.07 -2.57 -19.09
CA LEU A 141 6.07 -1.85 -19.89
C LEU A 141 6.56 -0.45 -20.30
N GLN A 142 7.26 0.27 -19.41
CA GLN A 142 7.86 1.56 -19.73
C GLN A 142 9.02 1.41 -20.75
N GLN A 143 9.81 0.34 -20.65
CA GLN A 143 10.87 0.01 -21.62
C GLN A 143 10.28 -0.36 -22.99
N MET A 144 9.24 -1.21 -23.02
CA MET A 144 8.50 -1.55 -24.24
C MET A 144 7.91 -0.30 -24.90
N HIS A 145 7.32 0.61 -24.11
CA HIS A 145 6.78 1.87 -24.62
C HIS A 145 7.88 2.79 -25.19
N LYS A 146 9.01 2.94 -24.50
CA LYS A 146 10.16 3.73 -25.00
C LYS A 146 10.75 3.15 -26.30
N GLN A 147 10.82 1.83 -26.43
CA GLN A 147 11.25 1.17 -27.67
C GLN A 147 10.23 1.39 -28.79
N ALA A 148 8.93 1.25 -28.51
CA ALA A 148 7.87 1.49 -29.50
C ALA A 148 7.86 2.93 -30.02
N VAL A 149 8.12 3.92 -29.15
CA VAL A 149 8.17 5.34 -29.55
C VAL A 149 9.51 5.70 -30.21
N GLY A 150 10.62 5.07 -29.82
CA GLY A 150 11.94 5.26 -30.43
C GLY A 150 12.11 4.67 -31.84
N ILE A 151 11.14 3.86 -32.31
CA ILE A 151 11.08 3.34 -33.69
C ILE A 151 10.46 4.36 -34.67
N PHE A 152 9.83 5.44 -34.16
CA PHE A 152 9.21 6.49 -34.97
C PHE A 152 10.02 7.80 -35.04
N GLN A 153 11.34 7.75 -34.75
CA GLN A 153 12.28 8.83 -35.05
C GLN A 153 13.21 8.44 -36.20
#